data_AF-A0A7K2JE72-F1
#
_entry.id   AF-A0A7K2JE72-F1
#
_cell.length_a   1.000
_cell.length_b   1.000
_cell.length_c   1.000
_cell.angle_alpha   90.00
_cell.angle_beta   90.00
_cell.angle_gamma   90.00
#
_symmetry.space_group_name_H-M   'P 1'
#
loop_
_entity.id
_entity.type
_entity.pdbx_description
1 polymer ?
#
loop_
_entity_poly.entity_id
_entity_poly.type
_entity_poly.pdbx_seq_one_letter_code
_entity_poly.pdbx_strand_id
1 'polypeptide(L)'
;LAPAAHPLWTATEEPAPVEEADRILALPAPGLLVQSTRGDGIVRLHNHGSDHVRPHEGESAAEDDPHYGRQAYSTRTGPTAPGNVADNHLSVEVNGRRSVRRRIHPLGAGHGDGWGWAASWHRPVFAGGPPMVPGLRVESVTVARGPYELRVHRVTGAPAGARLTHTGWATGPDEPLVSALHGLHGWDPAPETVRAPQGTAYTPWAELPRLSGDAGGTSLHVCLAALTGEPGPGPLADAVTEVVPDGTGVEVVWADGGARTRVSFEPVRVTHG
;
A
#
# COMPACT_ATOMS: atom_id res chain seq x y z
N LEU A 1 -0.78 -36.88 11.68
CA LEU A 1 -2.04 -36.10 11.75
C LEU A 1 -2.67 -36.35 13.11
N ALA A 2 -3.35 -35.36 13.69
CA ALA A 2 -4.08 -35.55 14.94
C ALA A 2 -5.25 -36.56 14.75
N PRO A 3 -5.63 -37.34 15.78
CA PRO A 3 -6.74 -38.29 15.70
C PRO A 3 -8.07 -37.62 15.29
N ALA A 4 -8.98 -38.36 14.65
CA ALA A 4 -10.24 -37.80 14.15
C ALA A 4 -11.11 -37.10 15.22
N ALA A 5 -11.08 -37.59 16.46
CA ALA A 5 -11.83 -37.00 17.58
C ALA A 5 -11.08 -35.85 18.30
N HIS A 6 -9.88 -35.48 17.84
CA HIS A 6 -9.05 -34.46 18.48
C HIS A 6 -9.72 -33.08 18.40
N PRO A 7 -9.69 -32.24 19.46
CA PRO A 7 -10.30 -30.91 19.47
C PRO A 7 -9.89 -30.00 18.31
N LEU A 8 -8.67 -30.17 17.76
CA LEU A 8 -8.23 -29.52 16.51
C LEU A 8 -9.25 -29.65 15.37
N TRP A 9 -10.02 -30.74 15.32
CA TRP A 9 -11.03 -31.01 14.29
C TRP A 9 -12.48 -30.90 14.79
N THR A 10 -12.70 -31.00 16.10
CA THR A 10 -14.04 -31.16 16.68
C THR A 10 -14.46 -30.02 17.61
N ALA A 11 -13.53 -29.18 18.06
CA ALA A 11 -13.89 -28.01 18.86
C ALA A 11 -14.72 -27.03 18.01
N THR A 12 -15.69 -26.38 18.66
CA THR A 12 -16.46 -25.31 18.02
C THR A 12 -15.55 -24.12 17.75
N GLU A 13 -15.68 -23.53 16.56
CA GLU A 13 -14.96 -22.32 16.18
C GLU A 13 -15.38 -21.16 17.09
N GLU A 14 -14.39 -20.51 17.69
CA GLU A 14 -14.58 -19.27 18.45
C GLU A 14 -14.29 -18.07 17.54
N PRO A 15 -14.87 -16.88 17.83
CA PRO A 15 -14.63 -15.69 17.02
C PRO A 15 -13.14 -15.41 16.83
N ALA A 16 -12.72 -15.16 15.60
CA ALA A 16 -11.37 -14.71 15.30
C ALA A 16 -11.17 -13.27 15.84
N PRO A 17 -9.92 -12.86 16.13
CA PRO A 17 -9.65 -11.52 16.67
C PRO A 17 -10.23 -10.34 15.86
N VAL A 18 -10.36 -10.50 14.54
CA VAL A 18 -10.98 -9.47 13.68
C VAL A 18 -12.50 -9.38 13.87
N GLU A 19 -13.16 -10.45 14.28
CA GLU A 19 -14.61 -10.47 14.52
C GLU A 19 -14.99 -9.81 15.86
N GLU A 20 -14.02 -9.68 16.77
CA GLU A 20 -14.18 -9.05 18.08
C GLU A 20 -14.01 -7.54 18.03
N ALA A 21 -12.98 -7.02 17.35
CA ALA A 21 -12.68 -5.60 17.29
C ALA A 21 -11.79 -5.20 16.11
N ASP A 22 -11.84 -3.92 15.75
CA ASP A 22 -10.83 -3.30 14.90
C ASP A 22 -9.45 -3.38 15.57
N ARG A 23 -8.40 -3.62 14.79
CA ARG A 23 -7.04 -3.70 15.32
C ARG A 23 -6.03 -3.16 14.33
N ILE A 24 -5.08 -2.39 14.84
CA ILE A 24 -3.89 -2.00 14.11
C ILE A 24 -2.68 -2.44 14.91
N LEU A 25 -1.80 -3.21 14.28
CA LEU A 25 -0.63 -3.80 14.92
C LEU A 25 0.60 -3.60 14.02
N ALA A 26 1.53 -2.79 14.48
CA ALA A 26 2.84 -2.67 13.85
C ALA A 26 3.74 -3.84 14.29
N LEU A 27 4.49 -4.40 13.35
CA LEU A 27 5.53 -5.40 13.55
C LEU A 27 6.86 -4.79 13.09
N PRO A 28 7.60 -4.08 13.96
CA PRO A 28 8.76 -3.30 13.53
C PRO A 28 9.90 -4.14 12.97
N ALA A 29 10.19 -5.29 13.57
CA ALA A 29 11.29 -6.15 13.15
C ALA A 29 11.17 -6.62 11.68
N PRO A 30 10.02 -7.14 11.22
CA PRO A 30 9.82 -7.48 9.81
C PRO A 30 9.40 -6.28 8.93
N GLY A 31 9.20 -5.08 9.50
CA GLY A 31 8.73 -3.91 8.75
C GLY A 31 7.31 -4.07 8.21
N LEU A 32 6.39 -4.62 9.01
CA LEU A 32 5.00 -4.87 8.60
C LEU A 32 4.01 -4.07 9.46
N LEU A 33 2.84 -3.77 8.89
CA LEU A 33 1.71 -3.21 9.63
C LEU A 33 0.45 -4.02 9.29
N VAL A 34 -0.19 -4.58 10.31
CA VAL A 34 -1.46 -5.29 10.19
C VAL A 34 -2.59 -4.35 10.55
N GLN A 35 -3.62 -4.29 9.72
CA GLN A 35 -4.84 -3.52 9.93
C GLN A 35 -6.03 -4.45 9.72
N SER A 36 -6.88 -4.60 10.74
CA SER A 36 -8.11 -5.38 10.67
C SER A 36 -9.31 -4.53 11.02
N THR A 37 -10.38 -4.71 10.26
CA THR A 37 -11.65 -4.01 10.43
C THR A 37 -12.74 -5.03 10.72
N ARG A 38 -13.39 -4.89 11.88
CA ARG A 38 -14.43 -5.80 12.34
C ARG A 38 -15.66 -5.74 11.45
N GLY A 39 -16.01 -4.54 10.98
CA GLY A 39 -17.22 -4.31 10.20
C GLY A 39 -17.29 -5.17 8.93
N ASP A 40 -16.14 -5.46 8.31
CA ASP A 40 -16.05 -6.25 7.07
C ASP A 40 -15.26 -7.56 7.23
N GLY A 41 -14.66 -7.81 8.40
CA GLY A 41 -13.86 -9.01 8.66
C GLY A 41 -12.52 -9.05 7.92
N ILE A 42 -12.11 -7.95 7.28
CA ILE A 42 -10.93 -7.93 6.40
C ILE A 42 -9.68 -7.63 7.20
N VAL A 43 -8.62 -8.41 6.95
CA VAL A 43 -7.27 -8.15 7.46
C VAL A 43 -6.38 -7.73 6.29
N ARG A 44 -5.73 -6.59 6.44
CA ARG A 44 -4.78 -5.99 5.49
C ARG A 44 -3.38 -6.03 6.12
N LEU A 45 -2.40 -6.42 5.33
CA LEU A 45 -0.99 -6.45 5.68
C LEU A 45 -0.25 -5.46 4.78
N HIS A 46 0.26 -4.39 5.36
CA HIS A 46 1.10 -3.41 4.67
C HIS A 46 2.56 -3.82 4.78
N ASN A 47 3.21 -3.99 3.63
CA ASN A 47 4.55 -4.54 3.51
C ASN A 47 5.61 -3.45 3.30
N HIS A 48 6.39 -3.19 4.35
CA HIS A 48 7.49 -2.23 4.37
C HIS A 48 8.83 -2.90 4.76
N GLY A 49 8.95 -4.22 4.62
CA GLY A 49 10.20 -4.91 4.97
C GLY A 49 10.41 -6.30 4.40
N SER A 50 9.39 -6.94 3.84
CA SER A 50 9.51 -8.29 3.28
C SER A 50 9.79 -8.24 1.79
N ASP A 51 10.97 -8.74 1.39
CA ASP A 51 11.31 -9.16 0.04
C ASP A 51 12.06 -10.50 0.13
N HIS A 52 12.06 -11.29 -0.93
CA HIS A 52 12.84 -12.53 -1.04
C HIS A 52 14.26 -12.33 -1.62
N VAL A 53 14.65 -11.09 -1.97
CA VAL A 53 15.99 -10.80 -2.51
C VAL A 53 17.06 -11.05 -1.45
N ARG A 54 18.01 -11.94 -1.76
CA ARG A 54 19.10 -12.27 -0.82
C ARG A 54 20.10 -11.10 -0.71
N PRO A 55 20.82 -10.96 0.42
CA PRO A 55 21.79 -9.87 0.59
C PRO A 55 22.91 -9.83 -0.46
N HIS A 56 23.27 -10.97 -1.03
CA HIS A 56 24.35 -11.10 -2.03
C HIS A 56 23.86 -11.08 -3.48
N GLU A 57 22.55 -11.10 -3.70
CA GLU A 57 21.95 -11.17 -5.02
C GLU A 57 21.82 -9.76 -5.61
N GLY A 58 21.97 -9.64 -6.94
CA GLY A 58 21.64 -8.41 -7.64
C GLY A 58 20.13 -8.16 -7.66
N GLU A 59 19.71 -7.05 -8.24
CA GLU A 59 18.28 -6.78 -8.46
C GLU A 59 18.00 -6.77 -9.96
N SER A 60 17.02 -7.57 -10.38
CA SER A 60 16.50 -7.59 -11.74
C SER A 60 14.99 -7.41 -11.72
N ALA A 61 14.45 -6.63 -12.66
CA ALA A 61 13.01 -6.52 -12.84
C ALA A 61 12.36 -7.83 -13.32
N ALA A 62 13.14 -8.71 -13.95
CA ALA A 62 12.65 -10.01 -14.40
C ALA A 62 12.31 -10.98 -13.25
N GLU A 63 12.77 -10.66 -12.04
CA GLU A 63 12.54 -11.44 -10.84
C GLU A 63 11.43 -10.83 -9.96
N ASP A 64 10.67 -9.84 -10.46
CA ASP A 64 9.53 -9.29 -9.72
C ASP A 64 8.59 -10.43 -9.28
N ASP A 65 8.30 -10.46 -7.99
CA ASP A 65 7.43 -11.45 -7.39
C ASP A 65 6.27 -10.72 -6.71
N PRO A 66 5.04 -10.85 -7.23
CA PRO A 66 3.87 -10.22 -6.63
C PRO A 66 3.63 -10.67 -5.18
N HIS A 67 4.14 -11.81 -4.75
CA HIS A 67 3.96 -12.30 -3.38
C HIS A 67 4.90 -11.64 -2.36
N TYR A 68 5.87 -10.83 -2.83
CA TYR A 68 6.81 -10.12 -1.98
C TYR A 68 6.90 -8.62 -2.28
N GLY A 69 6.76 -8.18 -3.54
CA GLY A 69 7.06 -6.80 -3.93
C GLY A 69 5.95 -5.76 -3.67
N ARG A 70 4.70 -6.19 -3.42
CA ARG A 70 3.55 -5.27 -3.30
C ARG A 70 3.58 -4.50 -1.98
N GLN A 71 2.92 -3.34 -1.97
CA GLN A 71 2.80 -2.48 -0.78
C GLN A 71 1.82 -3.05 0.24
N ALA A 72 0.83 -3.82 -0.20
CA ALA A 72 -0.17 -4.40 0.70
C ALA A 72 -0.76 -5.71 0.17
N TYR A 73 -1.22 -6.54 1.10
CA TYR A 73 -1.92 -7.81 0.89
C TYR A 73 -3.17 -7.87 1.78
N SER A 74 -4.16 -8.68 1.43
CA SER A 74 -5.35 -8.85 2.28
C SER A 74 -5.87 -10.29 2.29
N THR A 75 -6.77 -10.57 3.23
CA THR A 75 -7.50 -11.85 3.29
C THR A 75 -8.64 -11.96 2.26
N ARG A 76 -8.89 -10.91 1.47
CA ARG A 76 -10.01 -10.86 0.50
C ARG A 76 -9.60 -10.55 -0.94
N THR A 77 -8.33 -10.27 -1.18
CA THR A 77 -7.78 -9.98 -2.50
C THR A 77 -6.50 -10.77 -2.73
N GLY A 78 -6.19 -11.04 -3.99
CA GLY A 78 -4.92 -11.65 -4.39
C GLY A 78 -4.18 -10.75 -5.38
N PRO A 79 -2.86 -10.88 -5.50
CA PRO A 79 -2.13 -10.14 -6.52
C PRO A 79 -2.66 -10.43 -7.93
N THR A 80 -2.64 -9.42 -8.79
CA THR A 80 -3.01 -9.61 -10.21
C THR A 80 -2.05 -10.55 -10.92
N ALA A 81 -2.59 -11.41 -11.79
CA ALA A 81 -1.78 -12.36 -12.57
C ALA A 81 -0.71 -11.66 -13.44
N PRO A 82 0.43 -12.32 -13.75
CA PRO A 82 1.45 -11.76 -14.63
C PRO A 82 0.90 -11.29 -15.97
N GLY A 83 1.38 -10.13 -16.44
CA GLY A 83 0.90 -9.47 -17.67
C GLY A 83 -0.23 -8.46 -17.44
N ASN A 84 -0.88 -8.48 -16.28
CA ASN A 84 -1.77 -7.40 -15.84
C ASN A 84 -0.99 -6.23 -15.25
N VAL A 85 -1.68 -5.09 -15.10
CA VAL A 85 -1.21 -4.01 -14.23
C VAL A 85 -1.20 -4.50 -12.80
N ALA A 86 -0.03 -4.37 -12.14
CA ALA A 86 0.16 -4.77 -10.75
C ALA A 86 -0.74 -3.97 -9.79
N ASP A 87 -1.45 -4.67 -8.92
CA ASP A 87 -2.16 -4.10 -7.76
C ASP A 87 -1.20 -3.69 -6.64
N ASN A 88 -1.65 -2.78 -5.76
CA ASN A 88 -0.87 -2.28 -4.62
C ASN A 88 0.60 -1.95 -4.96
N HIS A 89 0.82 -1.38 -6.14
CA HIS A 89 2.15 -1.14 -6.68
C HIS A 89 2.38 0.34 -6.86
N LEU A 90 3.58 0.80 -6.51
CA LEU A 90 4.05 2.14 -6.80
C LEU A 90 5.17 2.02 -7.83
N SER A 91 4.96 2.57 -9.03
CA SER A 91 5.93 2.47 -10.12
C SER A 91 6.37 3.86 -10.55
N VAL A 92 7.68 4.07 -10.58
CA VAL A 92 8.30 5.20 -11.27
C VAL A 92 8.41 4.83 -12.74
N GLU A 93 7.94 5.69 -13.63
CA GLU A 93 8.05 5.53 -15.06
C GLU A 93 9.07 6.52 -15.61
N VAL A 94 10.08 6.00 -16.33
CA VAL A 94 11.13 6.81 -16.98
C VAL A 94 11.17 6.43 -18.45
N ASN A 95 10.97 7.41 -19.34
CA ASN A 95 10.95 7.19 -20.79
C ASN A 95 10.01 6.04 -21.22
N GLY A 96 8.81 5.99 -20.63
CA GLY A 96 7.80 4.95 -20.90
C GLY A 96 8.09 3.58 -20.26
N ARG A 97 9.16 3.44 -19.46
CA ARG A 97 9.51 2.18 -18.78
C ARG A 97 9.15 2.26 -17.32
N ARG A 98 8.34 1.31 -16.87
CA ARG A 98 7.87 1.18 -15.49
C ARG A 98 8.88 0.43 -14.64
N SER A 99 9.06 0.91 -13.42
CA SER A 99 9.86 0.21 -12.42
C SER A 99 9.05 -0.83 -11.67
N VAL A 100 9.76 -1.82 -11.12
CA VAL A 100 9.28 -2.72 -10.08
C VAL A 100 9.89 -2.33 -8.74
N ARG A 101 9.30 -2.85 -7.66
CA ARG A 101 9.75 -2.62 -6.28
C ARG A 101 10.45 -3.88 -5.79
N ARG A 102 11.74 -3.74 -5.53
CA ARG A 102 12.64 -4.79 -5.06
C ARG A 102 13.48 -4.25 -3.89
N ARG A 103 14.04 -5.17 -3.11
CA ARG A 103 14.88 -4.94 -1.93
C ARG A 103 14.35 -3.81 -1.05
N ILE A 104 13.35 -4.16 -0.26
CA ILE A 104 12.65 -3.22 0.60
C ILE A 104 13.46 -3.02 1.89
N HIS A 105 13.77 -1.78 2.21
CA HIS A 105 14.54 -1.42 3.40
C HIS A 105 13.62 -0.74 4.42
N PRO A 106 13.30 -1.37 5.57
CA PRO A 106 12.49 -0.76 6.62
C PRO A 106 13.10 0.54 7.14
N LEU A 107 12.24 1.54 7.39
CA LEU A 107 12.57 2.81 8.04
C LEU A 107 11.90 2.95 9.42
N GLY A 108 11.08 1.97 9.80
CA GLY A 108 10.41 1.91 11.09
C GLY A 108 8.96 1.49 10.96
N ALA A 109 8.36 1.10 12.08
CA ALA A 109 6.94 0.91 12.23
C ALA A 109 6.55 1.17 13.69
N GLY A 110 5.33 1.63 13.92
CA GLY A 110 4.80 1.91 15.25
C GLY A 110 3.28 1.98 15.24
N HIS A 111 2.64 1.89 16.40
CA HIS A 111 1.20 2.04 16.53
C HIS A 111 0.84 2.71 17.84
N GLY A 112 -0.37 3.28 17.88
CA GLY A 112 -1.01 3.83 19.07
C GLY A 112 -2.45 3.32 19.16
N ASP A 113 -3.28 4.04 19.91
CA ASP A 113 -4.69 3.66 20.08
C ASP A 113 -5.49 3.91 18.78
N GLY A 114 -5.92 2.84 18.10
CA GLY A 114 -6.71 2.94 16.88
C GLY A 114 -5.97 3.42 15.61
N TRP A 115 -4.64 3.53 15.64
CA TRP A 115 -3.84 3.92 14.47
C TRP A 115 -2.45 3.28 14.49
N GLY A 116 -1.78 3.26 13.34
CA GLY A 116 -0.39 2.83 13.25
C GLY A 116 0.24 3.12 11.90
N TRP A 117 1.53 2.86 11.79
CA TRP A 117 2.31 3.19 10.61
C TRP A 117 3.45 2.20 10.37
N ALA A 118 3.84 2.09 9.11
CA ALA A 118 5.09 1.46 8.69
C ALA A 118 5.72 2.24 7.54
N ALA A 119 7.04 2.21 7.46
CA ALA A 119 7.80 2.96 6.48
C ALA A 119 8.95 2.15 5.91
N SER A 120 9.28 2.41 4.64
CA SER A 120 10.39 1.78 3.94
C SER A 120 10.95 2.67 2.86
N TRP A 121 12.14 2.35 2.37
CA TRP A 121 12.60 2.82 1.06
C TRP A 121 12.99 1.68 0.14
N HIS A 122 13.01 1.97 -1.16
CA HIS A 122 13.58 1.11 -2.18
C HIS A 122 14.20 1.93 -3.31
N ARG A 123 14.96 1.26 -4.18
CA ARG A 123 15.42 1.81 -5.45
C ARG A 123 14.57 1.22 -6.57
N PRO A 124 13.89 2.04 -7.38
CA PRO A 124 13.18 1.58 -8.56
C PRO A 124 14.08 0.76 -9.50
N VAL A 125 13.64 -0.45 -9.86
CA VAL A 125 14.36 -1.36 -10.78
C VAL A 125 13.60 -1.46 -12.09
N PHE A 126 14.26 -1.29 -13.23
CA PHE A 126 13.61 -1.20 -14.54
C PHE A 126 13.88 -2.42 -15.42
N ALA A 127 12.88 -2.82 -16.22
CA ALA A 127 13.06 -3.81 -17.28
C ALA A 127 13.78 -3.19 -18.49
N GLY A 128 15.08 -3.45 -18.60
CA GLY A 128 15.91 -3.02 -19.74
C GLY A 128 16.46 -1.59 -19.66
N GLY A 129 17.64 -1.37 -20.25
CA GLY A 129 18.47 -0.18 -20.00
C GLY A 129 19.35 -0.35 -18.75
N PRO A 130 19.97 0.72 -18.24
CA PRO A 130 20.63 0.66 -16.95
C PRO A 130 19.65 0.16 -15.88
N PRO A 131 20.03 -0.82 -15.04
CA PRO A 131 19.11 -1.45 -14.08
C PRO A 131 18.58 -0.46 -13.04
N MET A 132 19.25 0.68 -12.87
CA MET A 132 18.91 1.75 -11.96
C MET A 132 19.20 3.12 -12.56
N VAL A 133 18.46 4.13 -12.09
CA VAL A 133 18.79 5.55 -12.30
C VAL A 133 19.58 6.03 -11.08
N PRO A 134 20.81 6.57 -11.24
CA PRO A 134 21.61 7.05 -10.12
C PRO A 134 20.85 8.10 -9.29
N GLY A 135 20.87 7.95 -7.97
CA GLY A 135 20.20 8.86 -7.04
C GLY A 135 18.68 8.67 -6.92
N LEU A 136 18.04 7.92 -7.83
CA LEU A 136 16.62 7.63 -7.74
C LEU A 136 16.32 6.74 -6.53
N ARG A 137 15.47 7.25 -5.64
CA ARG A 137 15.02 6.56 -4.43
C ARG A 137 13.57 6.92 -4.16
N VAL A 138 12.83 5.94 -3.66
CA VAL A 138 11.46 6.13 -3.19
C VAL A 138 11.42 5.78 -1.72
N GLU A 139 10.94 6.72 -0.90
CA GLU A 139 10.56 6.50 0.49
C GLU A 139 9.03 6.42 0.55
N SER A 140 8.49 5.51 1.36
CA SER A 140 7.06 5.27 1.47
C SER A 140 6.68 5.08 2.91
N VAL A 141 5.58 5.72 3.33
CA VAL A 141 4.94 5.57 4.63
C VAL A 141 3.49 5.22 4.40
N THR A 142 3.02 4.18 5.08
CA THR A 142 1.59 3.88 5.21
C THR A 142 1.16 4.15 6.64
N VAL A 143 0.11 4.95 6.83
CA VAL A 143 -0.56 5.16 8.12
C VAL A 143 -1.96 4.56 8.03
N ALA A 144 -2.27 3.61 8.90
CA ALA A 144 -3.60 3.04 9.02
C ALA A 144 -4.37 3.73 10.15
N ARG A 145 -5.66 4.02 9.91
CA ARG A 145 -6.63 4.51 10.91
C ARG A 145 -8.04 4.05 10.51
N GLY A 146 -8.67 3.22 11.33
CA GLY A 146 -9.96 2.60 10.98
C GLY A 146 -9.88 1.87 9.62
N PRO A 147 -10.76 2.16 8.65
CA PRO A 147 -10.69 1.58 7.30
C PRO A 147 -9.67 2.27 6.37
N TYR A 148 -9.12 3.40 6.77
CA TYR A 148 -8.31 4.25 5.89
C TYR A 148 -6.83 3.91 5.94
N GLU A 149 -6.20 4.02 4.78
CA GLU A 149 -4.76 3.88 4.56
C GLU A 149 -4.25 5.19 3.94
N LEU A 150 -3.62 6.05 4.75
CA LEU A 150 -2.89 7.21 4.23
C LEU A 150 -1.53 6.74 3.72
N ARG A 151 -1.34 6.78 2.40
CA ARG A 151 -0.11 6.38 1.73
C ARG A 151 0.63 7.62 1.26
N VAL A 152 1.84 7.81 1.77
CA VAL A 152 2.71 8.96 1.49
C VAL A 152 4.00 8.47 0.85
N HIS A 153 4.33 8.99 -0.33
CA HIS A 153 5.53 8.64 -1.06
C HIS A 153 6.37 9.87 -1.34
N ARG A 154 7.66 9.80 -1.01
CA ARG A 154 8.66 10.78 -1.41
C ARG A 154 9.56 10.16 -2.46
N VAL A 155 9.61 10.77 -3.63
CA VAL A 155 10.53 10.38 -4.71
C VAL A 155 11.65 11.41 -4.75
N THR A 156 12.90 10.94 -4.76
CA THR A 156 14.09 11.80 -4.90
C THR A 156 14.94 11.31 -6.05
N GLY A 157 15.60 12.22 -6.77
CA GLY A 157 16.54 11.88 -7.84
C GLY A 157 15.88 11.31 -9.09
N ALA A 158 14.60 11.58 -9.31
CA ALA A 158 13.91 11.20 -10.52
C ALA A 158 14.32 12.12 -11.69
N PRO A 159 14.56 11.57 -12.89
CA PRO A 159 14.92 12.37 -14.04
C PRO A 159 13.76 13.27 -14.49
N ALA A 160 14.07 14.34 -15.22
CA ALA A 160 13.04 15.19 -15.82
C ALA A 160 12.09 14.37 -16.71
N GLY A 161 10.79 14.63 -16.62
CA GLY A 161 9.75 13.89 -17.34
C GLY A 161 9.43 12.51 -16.77
N ALA A 162 10.04 12.10 -15.64
CA ALA A 162 9.61 10.91 -14.92
C ALA A 162 8.19 11.07 -14.39
N ARG A 163 7.43 9.97 -14.41
CA ARG A 163 6.08 9.90 -13.85
C ARG A 163 6.01 8.89 -12.73
N LEU A 164 4.96 8.98 -11.93
CA LEU A 164 4.62 8.03 -10.87
C LEU A 164 3.25 7.44 -11.15
N THR A 165 3.09 6.16 -10.88
CA THR A 165 1.77 5.51 -10.84
C THR A 165 1.61 4.78 -9.51
N HIS A 166 0.40 4.84 -8.94
CA HIS A 166 0.05 4.06 -7.76
C HIS A 166 -1.27 3.34 -7.95
N THR A 167 -1.30 2.04 -7.66
CA THR A 167 -2.49 1.21 -7.80
C THR A 167 -3.07 0.80 -6.46
N GLY A 168 -4.40 0.70 -6.42
CA GLY A 168 -5.13 0.15 -5.28
C GLY A 168 -5.23 -1.36 -5.33
N TRP A 169 -6.23 -1.88 -4.62
CA TRP A 169 -6.55 -3.30 -4.55
C TRP A 169 -7.23 -3.78 -5.83
N ALA A 170 -6.93 -5.00 -6.27
CA ALA A 170 -7.65 -5.65 -7.36
C ALA A 170 -8.89 -6.37 -6.82
N THR A 171 -10.07 -5.97 -7.30
CA THR A 171 -11.37 -6.49 -6.86
C THR A 171 -12.17 -7.04 -8.04
N GLY A 172 -12.95 -8.08 -7.78
CA GLY A 172 -13.93 -8.59 -8.74
C GLY A 172 -15.11 -7.61 -8.85
N PRO A 173 -15.64 -7.36 -10.05
CA PRO A 173 -16.75 -6.44 -10.26
C PRO A 173 -18.11 -7.00 -9.81
N ASP A 174 -18.19 -8.33 -9.66
CA ASP A 174 -19.38 -9.03 -9.18
C ASP A 174 -19.35 -9.28 -7.65
N GLU A 175 -18.35 -8.73 -6.95
CA GLU A 175 -18.18 -8.86 -5.51
C GLU A 175 -18.55 -7.56 -4.78
N PRO A 176 -19.06 -7.62 -3.54
CA PRO A 176 -19.36 -6.42 -2.75
C PRO A 176 -18.11 -5.71 -2.21
N LEU A 177 -16.92 -6.10 -2.70
CA LEU A 177 -15.63 -5.61 -2.22
C LEU A 177 -15.23 -4.36 -3.00
N VAL A 178 -15.10 -3.24 -2.30
CA VAL A 178 -14.79 -1.94 -2.90
C VAL A 178 -13.32 -1.62 -2.68
N SER A 179 -12.61 -1.34 -3.78
CA SER A 179 -11.26 -0.78 -3.78
C SER A 179 -11.33 0.70 -4.16
N ALA A 180 -11.01 1.57 -3.20
CA ALA A 180 -11.01 3.01 -3.39
C ALA A 180 -9.59 3.57 -3.25
N LEU A 181 -9.23 4.50 -4.13
CA LEU A 181 -7.95 5.21 -4.11
C LEU A 181 -8.19 6.66 -4.52
N HIS A 182 -7.81 7.59 -3.66
CA HIS A 182 -8.05 9.01 -3.82
C HIS A 182 -6.76 9.81 -3.66
N GLY A 183 -6.37 10.54 -4.71
CA GLY A 183 -5.19 11.40 -4.67
C GLY A 183 -5.47 12.68 -3.88
N LEU A 184 -4.59 12.98 -2.92
CA LEU A 184 -4.67 14.17 -2.05
C LEU A 184 -3.66 15.25 -2.46
N HIS A 185 -2.45 14.85 -2.83
CA HIS A 185 -1.37 15.76 -3.25
C HIS A 185 -0.40 15.04 -4.20
N GLY A 186 0.14 15.76 -5.18
CA GLY A 186 1.14 15.23 -6.13
C GLY A 186 0.56 14.40 -7.29
N TRP A 187 -0.73 14.09 -7.26
CA TRP A 187 -1.41 13.28 -8.26
C TRP A 187 -2.22 14.12 -9.25
N ASP A 188 -2.44 13.56 -10.43
CA ASP A 188 -3.37 14.07 -11.42
C ASP A 188 -4.82 14.01 -10.88
N PRO A 189 -5.73 14.90 -11.31
CA PRO A 189 -7.04 15.08 -10.66
C PRO A 189 -8.02 13.91 -10.75
N ALA A 190 -7.80 12.93 -11.64
CA ALA A 190 -8.75 11.85 -11.90
C ALA A 190 -8.07 10.48 -11.78
N PRO A 191 -8.47 9.62 -10.82
CA PRO A 191 -8.07 8.23 -10.83
C PRO A 191 -8.67 7.50 -12.02
N GLU A 192 -7.95 6.53 -12.55
CA GLU A 192 -8.40 5.64 -13.63
C GLU A 192 -8.77 4.28 -13.06
N THR A 193 -9.85 3.68 -13.55
CA THR A 193 -10.11 2.25 -13.33
C THR A 193 -9.42 1.43 -14.42
N VAL A 194 -8.52 0.54 -14.01
CA VAL A 194 -7.74 -0.31 -14.90
C VAL A 194 -8.22 -1.75 -14.79
N ARG A 195 -8.38 -2.41 -15.93
CA ARG A 195 -8.79 -3.82 -15.99
C ARG A 195 -7.58 -4.75 -15.88
N ALA A 196 -7.77 -5.84 -15.14
CA ALA A 196 -6.87 -6.97 -15.05
C ALA A 196 -7.60 -8.23 -15.58
N PRO A 197 -7.66 -8.44 -16.91
CA PRO A 197 -8.48 -9.49 -17.51
C PRO A 197 -8.08 -10.92 -17.15
N GLN A 198 -6.83 -11.18 -16.74
CA GLN A 198 -6.40 -12.49 -16.23
C GLN A 198 -6.68 -12.66 -14.71
N GLY A 199 -7.30 -11.67 -14.07
CA GLY A 199 -7.81 -11.79 -12.71
C GLY A 199 -6.76 -11.98 -11.62
N THR A 200 -7.21 -12.62 -10.55
CA THR A 200 -6.45 -12.96 -9.34
C THR A 200 -6.82 -14.38 -8.90
N ALA A 201 -6.30 -14.86 -7.77
CA ALA A 201 -6.76 -16.11 -7.17
C ALA A 201 -8.23 -16.08 -6.68
N TYR A 202 -8.83 -14.89 -6.52
CA TYR A 202 -10.18 -14.71 -5.99
C TYR A 202 -11.24 -14.51 -7.07
N THR A 203 -10.86 -13.91 -8.21
CA THR A 203 -11.79 -13.58 -9.29
C THR A 203 -11.16 -13.84 -10.65
N PRO A 204 -11.91 -14.37 -11.65
CA PRO A 204 -11.40 -14.63 -12.99
C PRO A 204 -11.00 -13.37 -13.76
N TRP A 205 -11.55 -12.20 -13.41
CA TRP A 205 -11.11 -10.90 -13.91
C TRP A 205 -11.31 -9.84 -12.82
N ALA A 206 -10.41 -8.86 -12.78
CA ALA A 206 -10.44 -7.83 -11.74
C ALA A 206 -10.36 -6.43 -12.34
N GLU A 207 -10.69 -5.44 -11.52
CA GLU A 207 -10.43 -4.03 -11.76
C GLU A 207 -9.71 -3.44 -10.56
N LEU A 208 -8.95 -2.38 -10.80
CA LEU A 208 -8.23 -1.66 -9.75
C LEU A 208 -8.15 -0.15 -10.07
N PRO A 209 -8.27 0.73 -9.07
CA PRO A 209 -8.04 2.14 -9.27
C PRO A 209 -6.55 2.43 -9.41
N ARG A 210 -6.20 3.41 -10.23
CA ARG A 210 -4.83 3.87 -10.49
C ARG A 210 -4.75 5.39 -10.45
N LEU A 211 -3.81 5.90 -9.67
CA LEU A 211 -3.35 7.29 -9.72
C LEU A 211 -2.13 7.41 -10.63
N SER A 212 -2.00 8.57 -11.28
CA SER A 212 -0.80 8.98 -12.03
C SER A 212 -0.40 10.39 -11.59
N GLY A 213 0.88 10.75 -11.72
CA GLY A 213 1.35 12.10 -11.43
C GLY A 213 2.79 12.31 -11.89
N ASP A 214 3.23 13.57 -11.92
CA ASP A 214 4.60 13.94 -12.27
C ASP A 214 5.57 13.65 -11.13
N ALA A 215 6.76 13.14 -11.46
CA ALA A 215 7.75 12.71 -10.47
C ALA A 215 9.13 13.35 -10.64
N GLY A 216 9.33 14.25 -11.61
CA GLY A 216 10.64 14.82 -11.90
C GLY A 216 11.31 15.52 -10.72
N GLY A 217 12.60 15.25 -10.49
CA GLY A 217 13.38 15.83 -9.40
C GLY A 217 13.07 15.21 -8.04
N THR A 218 12.62 16.03 -7.10
CA THR A 218 12.09 15.59 -5.80
C THR A 218 10.61 15.93 -5.73
N SER A 219 9.77 14.94 -5.43
CA SER A 219 8.32 15.09 -5.37
C SER A 219 7.73 14.34 -4.18
N LEU A 220 6.57 14.83 -3.72
CA LEU A 220 5.79 14.25 -2.64
C LEU A 220 4.40 13.89 -3.17
N HIS A 221 3.95 12.69 -2.85
CA HIS A 221 2.70 12.12 -3.35
C HIS A 221 1.90 11.55 -2.19
N VAL A 222 0.66 11.98 -2.01
CA VAL A 222 -0.18 11.67 -0.86
C VAL A 222 -1.51 11.18 -1.38
N CYS A 223 -1.97 10.02 -0.90
CA CYS A 223 -3.29 9.49 -1.25
C CYS A 223 -3.91 8.74 -0.08
N LEU A 224 -5.23 8.60 -0.12
CA LEU A 224 -5.98 7.67 0.72
C LEU A 224 -6.33 6.44 -0.09
N ALA A 225 -6.14 5.28 0.50
CA ALA A 225 -6.70 4.03 0.02
C ALA A 225 -7.66 3.44 1.05
N ALA A 226 -8.62 2.66 0.55
CA ALA A 226 -9.45 1.78 1.36
C ALA A 226 -9.79 0.55 0.52
N LEU A 227 -9.72 -0.61 1.14
CA LEU A 227 -10.40 -1.82 0.68
C LEU A 227 -11.52 -2.03 1.68
N THR A 228 -12.79 -2.23 1.32
CA THR A 228 -13.84 -2.57 2.30
C THR A 228 -14.94 -3.44 1.71
N GLY A 229 -15.57 -4.24 2.56
CA GLY A 229 -16.88 -4.83 2.25
C GLY A 229 -18.03 -3.85 2.48
N GLU A 230 -19.26 -4.27 2.21
CA GLU A 230 -20.47 -3.49 2.47
C GLU A 230 -20.92 -3.56 3.94
N PRO A 231 -21.33 -2.42 4.55
CA PRO A 231 -21.23 -1.06 4.01
C PRO A 231 -19.80 -0.50 4.17
N GLY A 232 -19.20 -0.06 3.06
CA GLY A 232 -17.86 0.55 3.06
C GLY A 232 -17.84 1.94 3.72
N PRO A 233 -16.68 2.59 3.84
CA PRO A 233 -16.61 3.96 4.32
C PRO A 233 -17.32 4.86 3.30
N GLY A 234 -17.82 6.00 3.77
CA GLY A 234 -18.24 7.09 2.90
C GLY A 234 -17.10 7.55 1.96
N PRO A 235 -17.37 8.51 1.06
CA PRO A 235 -16.40 8.96 0.07
C PRO A 235 -15.04 9.32 0.70
N LEU A 236 -13.95 8.78 0.16
CA LEU A 236 -12.60 9.02 0.70
C LEU A 236 -12.21 10.51 0.68
N ALA A 237 -12.78 11.29 -0.24
CA ALA A 237 -12.60 12.73 -0.31
C ALA A 237 -13.10 13.45 0.97
N ASP A 238 -14.07 12.86 1.68
CA ASP A 238 -14.65 13.43 2.90
C ASP A 238 -13.91 12.96 4.16
N ALA A 239 -12.95 12.04 4.05
CA ALA A 239 -12.21 11.51 5.20
C ALA A 239 -11.16 12.49 5.74
N VAL A 240 -10.74 13.46 4.93
CA VAL A 240 -9.69 14.43 5.22
C VAL A 240 -10.18 15.83 4.86
N THR A 241 -10.04 16.78 5.79
CA THR A 241 -10.44 18.17 5.58
C THR A 241 -9.31 19.05 5.06
N GLU A 242 -8.05 18.67 5.35
CA GLU A 242 -6.89 19.50 4.99
C GLU A 242 -5.65 18.63 4.76
N VAL A 243 -4.85 19.02 3.77
CA VAL A 243 -3.56 18.41 3.43
C VAL A 243 -2.54 19.52 3.26
N VAL A 244 -1.58 19.60 4.17
CA VAL A 244 -0.56 20.65 4.23
C VAL A 244 0.81 20.02 3.97
N PRO A 245 1.27 19.95 2.70
CA PRO A 245 2.61 19.50 2.37
C PRO A 245 3.63 20.58 2.74
N ASP A 246 4.85 20.16 3.09
CA ASP A 246 6.01 21.04 3.16
C ASP A 246 7.28 20.34 2.65
N GLY A 247 8.42 21.03 2.73
CA GLY A 247 9.70 20.53 2.21
C GLY A 247 10.19 19.23 2.84
N THR A 248 9.63 18.82 3.98
CA THR A 248 10.06 17.64 4.75
C THR A 248 9.03 16.53 4.83
N GLY A 249 7.79 16.77 4.40
CA GLY A 249 6.70 15.79 4.47
C GLY A 249 5.30 16.42 4.34
N VAL A 250 4.34 15.92 5.12
CA VAL A 250 2.94 16.37 5.05
C VAL A 250 2.25 16.27 6.41
N GLU A 251 1.39 17.25 6.71
CA GLU A 251 0.35 17.15 7.72
C GLU A 251 -1.02 16.94 7.07
N VAL A 252 -1.81 16.03 7.62
CA VAL A 252 -3.16 15.70 7.18
C VAL A 252 -4.12 15.87 8.36
N VAL A 253 -5.23 16.56 8.15
CA VAL A 253 -6.29 16.75 9.14
C VAL A 253 -7.46 15.84 8.79
N TRP A 254 -7.80 14.91 9.67
CA TRP A 254 -8.92 13.99 9.50
C TRP A 254 -10.24 14.69 9.77
N ALA A 255 -11.25 14.43 8.94
CA ALA A 255 -12.58 15.02 9.12
C ALA A 255 -13.25 14.54 10.41
N ASP A 256 -13.04 13.27 10.76
CA ASP A 256 -13.52 12.68 12.00
C ASP A 256 -12.66 13.13 13.19
N GLY A 257 -13.25 13.94 14.06
CA GLY A 257 -12.63 14.43 15.29
C GLY A 257 -11.55 15.49 15.12
N GLY A 258 -11.15 15.84 13.88
CA GLY A 258 -10.13 16.86 13.62
C GLY A 258 -8.71 16.44 13.97
N ALA A 259 -8.47 15.14 14.18
CA ALA A 259 -7.15 14.60 14.50
C ALA A 259 -6.15 14.92 13.38
N ARG A 260 -4.87 15.02 13.72
CA ARG A 260 -3.80 15.39 12.80
C ARG A 260 -2.79 14.26 12.69
N THR A 261 -2.50 13.83 11.47
CA THR A 261 -1.38 12.94 11.17
C THR A 261 -0.27 13.73 10.48
N ARG A 262 0.93 13.68 11.05
CA ARG A 262 2.12 14.30 10.47
C ARG A 262 3.11 13.21 10.07
N VAL A 263 3.56 13.26 8.82
CA VAL A 263 4.61 12.39 8.27
C VAL A 263 5.79 13.27 7.86
N SER A 264 7.00 12.95 8.31
CA SER A 264 8.26 13.56 7.84
C SER A 264 9.20 12.51 7.26
N PHE A 265 10.12 12.90 6.40
CA PHE A 265 11.15 12.03 5.82
C PHE A 265 12.59 12.36 6.27
N GLU A 266 12.80 13.47 7.01
CA GLU A 266 14.12 13.93 7.43
C GLU A 266 14.19 14.25 8.95
N PRO A 267 14.31 13.23 9.82
CA PRO A 267 14.22 11.79 9.55
C PRO A 267 12.77 11.30 9.40
N VAL A 268 12.60 10.03 9.05
CA VAL A 268 11.26 9.40 9.07
C VAL A 268 10.67 9.46 10.47
N ARG A 269 9.54 10.14 10.59
CA ARG A 269 8.73 10.21 11.82
C ARG A 269 7.27 10.33 11.45
N VAL A 270 6.43 9.64 12.22
CA VAL A 270 4.98 9.74 12.13
C VAL A 270 4.43 10.09 13.51
N THR A 271 3.61 11.13 13.58
CA THR A 271 2.86 11.48 14.80
C THR A 271 1.37 11.59 14.47
N HIS A 272 0.54 11.24 15.44
CA HIS A 272 -0.91 11.36 15.37
C HIS A 272 -1.44 11.90 16.70
N GLY A 273 -2.38 12.83 16.67
CA GLY A 273 -2.99 13.42 17.87
C GLY A 273 -4.12 14.40 17.55
#